data_AF-A0A7C7ZIY1-F1
#
_entry.id   AF-A0A7C7ZIY1-F1
#
_cell.length_a   1.000
_cell.length_b   1.000
_cell.length_c   1.000
_cell.angle_alpha   90.00
_cell.angle_beta   90.00
_cell.angle_gamma   90.00
#
_symmetry.space_group_name_H-M   'P 1'
#
loop_
_entity.id
_entity.type
_entity.pdbx_description
1 polymer ?
#
loop_
_entity_poly.entity_id
_entity_poly.type
_entity_poly.pdbx_seq_one_letter_code
_entity_poly.pdbx_strand_id
1 'polypeptide(L)'
;MKNITEIAWTSRVAQAFAIGVCGAIVSLVATASSETDQYEQTKINFQTEYGNALTKLAQAKARLTASEKALRKARQRDRLKGESRTAIYAEIEAAKVELETAENNAARIPESARRAGVPPGWLREVEERQASAS
;
A
#
# COMPACT_ATOMS: atom_id res chain seq x y z
N MET A 1 62.78 36.24 42.10
CA MET A 1 63.05 35.76 40.71
C MET A 1 61.77 35.10 40.20
N LYS A 2 61.45 35.36 38.93
CA LYS A 2 60.20 35.05 38.22
C LYS A 2 59.88 33.55 38.23
N ASN A 3 58.59 33.17 38.24
CA ASN A 3 57.98 32.50 37.07
C ASN A 3 56.45 32.49 37.15
N ILE A 4 55.86 32.80 36.00
CA ILE A 4 54.45 32.99 35.67
C ILE A 4 54.05 31.80 34.78
N THR A 5 52.88 31.22 35.02
CA THR A 5 52.11 30.44 34.03
C THR A 5 50.63 30.62 34.38
N GLU A 6 49.99 31.61 33.76
CA GLU A 6 48.98 31.45 32.68
C GLU A 6 47.65 30.84 33.16
N ILE A 7 46.64 31.71 33.34
CA ILE A 7 45.24 31.35 33.12
C ILE A 7 44.66 32.41 32.18
N ALA A 8 44.10 31.87 31.10
CA ALA A 8 43.63 32.55 29.92
C ALA A 8 42.58 33.63 30.20
N TRP A 9 42.66 34.66 29.37
CA TRP A 9 41.82 35.85 29.35
C TRP A 9 40.32 35.53 29.28
N THR A 10 39.60 36.10 30.23
CA THR A 10 38.18 36.36 30.18
C THR A 10 37.88 37.47 29.17
N SER A 11 37.22 37.17 28.06
CA SER A 11 36.50 38.17 27.26
C SER A 11 35.02 38.11 27.60
N ARG A 12 34.64 38.92 28.59
CA ARG A 12 33.28 39.35 28.87
C ARG A 12 32.77 40.15 27.67
N VAL A 13 31.84 39.61 26.87
CA VAL A 13 30.98 40.41 26.01
C VAL A 13 29.53 40.08 26.32
N ALA A 14 28.97 40.97 27.14
CA ALA A 14 27.57 41.34 27.32
C ALA A 14 26.50 40.42 26.70
N GLN A 15 25.88 39.62 27.57
CA GLN A 15 24.50 39.18 27.41
C GLN A 15 23.59 40.41 27.49
N ALA A 16 23.22 40.98 26.34
CA ALA A 16 22.14 41.93 26.24
C ALA A 16 20.85 41.16 25.92
N PHE A 17 19.96 41.13 26.90
CA PHE A 17 18.59 40.65 26.79
C PHE A 17 17.86 41.41 25.67
N ALA A 18 17.71 40.77 24.51
CA ALA A 18 16.70 41.13 23.53
C ALA A 18 15.52 40.16 23.72
N ILE A 19 14.70 40.40 24.75
CA ILE A 19 13.32 39.90 24.80
C ILE A 19 12.53 40.77 23.82
N GLY A 20 12.74 40.50 22.52
CA GLY A 20 12.01 41.08 21.42
C GLY A 20 10.89 40.13 21.02
N VAL A 21 9.67 40.53 21.36
CA VAL A 21 8.37 39.98 20.95
C VAL A 21 8.41 39.31 19.56
N CYS A 22 8.60 37.99 19.52
CA CYS A 22 8.39 37.13 18.34
C CYS A 22 8.07 35.68 18.74
N GLY A 23 7.50 35.47 19.94
CA GLY A 23 7.30 34.15 20.53
C GLY A 23 5.94 33.48 20.25
N ALA A 24 5.12 33.99 19.32
CA ALA A 24 3.75 33.51 19.14
C ALA A 24 3.31 33.28 17.67
N ILE A 25 4.25 33.19 16.71
CA ILE A 25 3.93 32.81 15.31
C ILE A 25 4.88 31.71 14.81
N VAL A 26 5.24 30.74 15.65
CA VAL A 26 6.01 29.55 15.20
C VAL A 26 5.19 28.27 15.31
N SER A 27 4.06 28.27 16.00
CA SER A 27 3.28 27.04 16.24
C SER A 27 2.16 26.75 15.23
N LEU A 28 1.98 27.54 14.16
CA LEU A 28 0.87 27.32 13.21
C LEU A 28 1.25 26.61 11.91
N VAL A 29 2.53 26.38 11.63
CA VAL A 29 2.98 25.72 10.39
C VAL A 29 3.25 24.22 10.57
N ALA A 30 3.48 23.75 11.79
CA ALA A 30 3.81 22.35 12.05
C ALA A 30 2.63 21.36 11.91
N THR A 31 1.38 21.83 12.04
CA THR A 31 0.19 20.97 11.94
C THR A 31 -0.25 20.72 10.49
N ALA A 32 -0.09 21.70 9.59
CA ALA A 32 -0.51 21.58 8.19
C ALA A 32 0.30 20.53 7.40
N SER A 33 1.59 20.36 7.71
CA SER A 33 2.42 19.31 7.11
C SER A 33 2.00 17.91 7.53
N SER A 34 1.61 17.73 8.81
CA SER A 34 1.23 16.42 9.33
C SER A 34 -0.06 15.85 8.72
N GLU A 35 -1.05 16.70 8.43
CA GLU A 35 -2.31 16.27 7.81
C GLU A 35 -2.14 15.89 6.33
N THR A 36 -1.31 16.65 5.62
CA THR A 36 -1.01 16.38 4.20
C THR A 36 -0.20 15.09 4.04
N ASP A 37 0.81 14.87 4.90
CA ASP A 37 1.62 13.66 4.90
C ASP A 37 0.81 12.40 5.25
N GLN A 38 -0.13 12.51 6.21
CA GLN A 38 -1.03 11.40 6.56
C GLN A 38 -1.99 11.05 5.42
N TYR A 39 -2.50 12.04 4.71
CA TYR A 39 -3.36 11.82 3.55
C TYR A 39 -2.63 11.07 2.43
N GLU A 40 -1.44 11.54 2.03
CA GLU A 40 -0.66 10.90 0.96
C GLU A 40 -0.27 9.46 1.34
N GLN A 41 0.13 9.24 2.60
CA GLN A 41 0.42 7.90 3.08
C GLN A 41 -0.81 6.99 3.04
N THR A 42 -1.97 7.50 3.44
CA THR A 42 -3.24 6.74 3.40
C THR A 42 -3.63 6.39 1.97
N LYS A 43 -3.49 7.34 1.04
CA LYS A 43 -3.70 7.12 -0.40
C LYS A 43 -2.78 6.03 -0.94
N ILE A 44 -1.47 6.10 -0.65
CA ILE A 44 -0.48 5.10 -1.09
C ILE A 44 -0.81 3.71 -0.54
N ASN A 45 -1.26 3.62 0.71
CA ASN A 45 -1.65 2.34 1.31
C ASN A 45 -2.83 1.72 0.56
N PHE A 46 -3.91 2.48 0.32
CA PHE A 46 -5.05 1.98 -0.46
C PHE A 46 -4.68 1.62 -1.90
N GLN A 47 -3.80 2.39 -2.54
CA GLN A 47 -3.30 2.06 -3.88
C GLN A 47 -2.54 0.74 -3.91
N THR A 48 -1.66 0.53 -2.93
CA THR A 48 -0.89 -0.71 -2.78
C THR A 48 -1.82 -1.89 -2.51
N GLU A 49 -2.75 -1.74 -1.57
CA GLU A 49 -3.75 -2.76 -1.25
C GLU A 49 -4.62 -3.13 -2.45
N TYR A 50 -5.11 -2.13 -3.18
CA TYR A 50 -5.95 -2.35 -4.36
C TYR A 50 -5.16 -3.00 -5.49
N GLY A 51 -3.94 -2.53 -5.76
CA GLY A 51 -3.05 -3.14 -6.75
C GLY A 51 -2.79 -4.61 -6.43
N ASN A 52 -2.49 -4.95 -5.18
CA ASN A 52 -2.31 -6.33 -4.73
C ASN A 52 -3.59 -7.17 -4.87
N ALA A 53 -4.75 -6.59 -4.58
CA ALA A 53 -6.04 -7.27 -4.74
C ALA A 53 -6.33 -7.57 -6.22
N LEU A 54 -6.04 -6.63 -7.13
CA LEU A 54 -6.17 -6.85 -8.58
C LEU A 54 -5.21 -7.93 -9.08
N THR A 55 -3.96 -7.96 -8.61
CA THR A 55 -3.01 -9.03 -8.95
C THR A 55 -3.51 -10.39 -8.48
N LYS A 56 -4.03 -10.51 -7.25
CA LYS A 56 -4.63 -11.76 -6.75
C LYS A 56 -5.84 -12.19 -7.57
N LEU A 57 -6.68 -11.24 -7.96
CA LEU A 57 -7.84 -11.50 -8.83
C LEU A 57 -7.40 -12.02 -10.20
N ALA A 58 -6.37 -11.43 -10.81
CA ALA A 58 -5.80 -11.92 -12.07
C ALA A 58 -5.25 -13.35 -11.93
N GLN A 59 -4.54 -13.64 -10.84
CA GLN A 59 -4.01 -14.98 -10.53
C GLN A 59 -5.12 -16.01 -10.35
N ALA A 60 -6.19 -15.68 -9.61
CA ALA A 60 -7.33 -16.56 -9.41
C ALA A 60 -8.05 -16.87 -10.72
N LYS A 61 -8.26 -15.86 -11.59
CA LYS A 61 -8.82 -16.05 -12.94
C LYS A 61 -7.94 -16.97 -13.80
N ALA A 62 -6.62 -16.77 -13.75
CA ALA A 62 -5.68 -17.61 -14.49
C ALA A 62 -5.72 -19.07 -13.99
N ARG A 63 -5.80 -19.29 -12.67
CA ARG A 63 -5.90 -20.62 -12.06
C ARG A 63 -7.17 -21.33 -12.47
N LEU A 64 -8.33 -20.67 -12.39
CA LEU A 64 -9.60 -21.23 -12.83
C LEU A 64 -9.54 -21.65 -14.31
N THR A 65 -9.04 -20.75 -15.16
CA THR A 65 -8.88 -21.02 -16.61
C THR A 65 -7.95 -22.21 -16.87
N ALA A 66 -6.86 -22.34 -16.12
CA ALA A 66 -5.93 -23.45 -16.22
C ALA A 66 -6.59 -24.78 -15.83
N SER A 67 -7.36 -24.81 -14.74
CA SER A 67 -8.08 -26.00 -14.26
C SER A 67 -9.19 -26.43 -15.21
N GLU A 68 -9.94 -25.49 -15.79
CA GLU A 68 -10.94 -25.78 -16.82
C GLU A 68 -10.29 -26.32 -18.11
N LYS A 69 -9.14 -25.77 -18.50
CA LYS A 69 -8.36 -26.28 -19.64
C LYS A 69 -7.85 -27.69 -19.36
N ALA A 70 -7.40 -27.99 -18.14
CA ALA A 70 -6.99 -29.32 -17.72
C ALA A 70 -8.17 -30.31 -17.80
N LEU A 71 -9.36 -29.93 -17.32
CA LEU A 71 -10.57 -30.73 -17.43
C LEU A 71 -10.92 -31.03 -18.89
N ARG A 72 -10.92 -30.01 -19.75
CA ARG A 72 -11.21 -30.17 -21.19
C ARG A 72 -10.25 -31.14 -21.85
N LYS A 73 -8.95 -31.01 -21.59
CA LYS A 73 -7.89 -31.90 -22.12
C LYS A 73 -8.05 -33.33 -21.60
N ALA A 74 -8.42 -33.50 -20.33
CA ALA A 74 -8.63 -34.81 -19.74
C ALA A 74 -9.88 -35.50 -20.31
N ARG A 75 -10.94 -34.74 -20.61
CA ARG A 75 -12.15 -35.24 -21.32
C ARG A 75 -11.83 -35.71 -22.74
N GLN A 76 -11.08 -34.92 -23.50
CA GLN A 76 -10.70 -35.27 -24.87
C GLN A 76 -9.85 -36.54 -24.97
N ARG A 77 -9.05 -36.83 -23.94
CA ARG A 77 -8.16 -38.01 -23.93
C ARG A 77 -8.79 -39.26 -23.30
N ASP A 78 -10.05 -39.19 -22.88
CA ASP A 78 -10.72 -40.22 -22.07
C ASP A 78 -9.92 -40.63 -20.81
N ARG A 79 -9.18 -39.66 -20.24
CA ARG A 79 -8.29 -39.88 -19.08
C ARG A 79 -8.93 -39.55 -17.74
N LEU A 80 -10.21 -39.15 -17.73
CA LEU A 80 -10.93 -38.80 -16.52
C LEU A 80 -11.48 -40.05 -15.84
N LYS A 81 -10.68 -40.64 -14.94
CA LYS A 81 -11.08 -41.81 -14.16
C LYS A 81 -10.91 -41.56 -12.66
N GLY A 82 -11.89 -41.99 -11.86
CA GLY A 82 -11.84 -42.03 -10.40
C GLY A 82 -11.26 -40.76 -9.77
N GLU A 83 -10.16 -40.94 -9.03
CA GLU A 83 -9.49 -39.90 -8.24
C GLU A 83 -8.98 -38.70 -9.05
N SER A 84 -8.54 -38.91 -10.30
CA SER A 84 -8.10 -37.79 -11.16
C SER A 84 -9.23 -36.84 -11.52
N ARG A 85 -10.45 -37.38 -11.66
CA ARG A 85 -11.66 -36.61 -11.94
C ARG A 85 -12.08 -35.81 -10.72
N THR A 86 -12.12 -36.44 -9.55
CA THR A 86 -12.47 -35.75 -8.30
C THR A 86 -11.45 -34.66 -7.97
N ALA A 87 -10.16 -34.91 -8.18
CA ALA A 87 -9.11 -33.91 -7.99
C ALA A 87 -9.27 -32.68 -8.89
N ILE A 88 -9.55 -32.87 -10.19
CA ILE A 88 -9.75 -31.73 -11.12
C ILE A 88 -10.99 -30.92 -10.74
N TYR A 89 -12.10 -31.57 -10.36
CA TYR A 89 -13.29 -30.84 -9.92
C TYR A 89 -13.07 -30.12 -8.60
N ALA A 90 -12.39 -30.74 -7.64
CA ALA A 90 -12.02 -30.09 -6.37
C ALA A 90 -11.16 -28.85 -6.61
N GLU A 91 -10.19 -28.93 -7.52
CA GLU A 91 -9.35 -27.80 -7.91
C GLU A 91 -10.16 -26.67 -8.58
N ILE A 92 -11.14 -27.00 -9.42
CA ILE A 92 -12.04 -26.00 -10.02
C ILE A 92 -12.89 -25.31 -8.96
N GLU A 93 -13.48 -26.06 -8.03
CA GLU A 93 -14.28 -25.47 -6.96
C GLU A 93 -13.41 -24.60 -6.03
N ALA A 94 -12.20 -25.06 -5.68
CA ALA A 94 -11.25 -24.25 -4.93
C ALA A 94 -10.89 -22.95 -5.68
N ALA A 95 -10.63 -23.03 -6.98
CA ALA A 95 -10.31 -21.85 -7.80
C ALA A 95 -11.50 -20.88 -7.93
N LYS A 96 -12.75 -21.37 -7.95
CA LYS A 96 -13.95 -20.52 -7.93
C LYS A 96 -14.10 -19.78 -6.60
N VAL A 97 -13.93 -20.48 -5.48
CA VAL A 97 -13.97 -19.86 -4.15
C VAL A 97 -12.86 -18.82 -4.00
N GLU A 98 -11.66 -19.12 -4.51
CA GLU A 98 -10.53 -18.18 -4.53
C GLU A 98 -10.85 -16.95 -5.39
N LEU A 99 -11.46 -17.14 -6.57
CA LEU A 99 -11.88 -16.05 -7.45
C LEU A 99 -12.93 -15.15 -6.79
N GLU A 100 -13.99 -15.73 -6.23
CA GLU A 100 -15.04 -15.00 -5.52
C GLU A 100 -14.45 -14.20 -4.34
N THR A 101 -13.55 -14.82 -3.59
CA THR A 101 -12.86 -14.16 -2.47
C THR A 101 -12.02 -12.98 -2.97
N ALA A 102 -11.28 -13.14 -4.08
CA ALA A 102 -10.48 -12.08 -4.67
C ALA A 102 -11.34 -10.94 -5.23
N GLU A 103 -12.47 -11.26 -5.88
CA GLU A 103 -13.44 -10.29 -6.38
C GLU A 103 -14.05 -9.46 -5.25
N ASN A 104 -14.52 -10.11 -4.19
CA ASN A 104 -15.05 -9.44 -3.01
C ASN A 104 -13.99 -8.56 -2.33
N ASN A 105 -12.74 -9.04 -2.25
CA ASN A 105 -11.64 -8.27 -1.69
C ASN A 105 -11.26 -7.06 -2.53
N ALA A 106 -11.28 -7.15 -3.86
CA ALA A 106 -11.03 -6.00 -4.72
C ALA A 106 -12.18 -4.99 -4.65
N ALA A 107 -13.43 -5.47 -4.64
CA ALA A 107 -14.63 -4.64 -4.64
C ALA A 107 -14.83 -3.83 -3.34
N ARG A 108 -14.38 -4.34 -2.19
CA ARG A 108 -14.53 -3.64 -0.89
C ARG A 108 -13.57 -2.47 -0.70
N ILE A 109 -12.39 -2.49 -1.35
CA ILE A 109 -11.32 -1.50 -1.08
C ILE A 109 -11.73 -0.08 -1.48
N PRO A 110 -12.37 0.18 -2.64
CA PRO A 110 -12.86 1.51 -2.99
C PRO A 110 -13.84 2.11 -1.97
N GLU A 111 -14.71 1.28 -1.39
CA GLU A 111 -15.65 1.71 -0.36
C GLU A 111 -14.93 2.04 0.95
N SER A 112 -13.95 1.22 1.37
CA SER A 112 -13.11 1.51 2.54
C SER A 112 -12.32 2.82 2.37
N ALA A 113 -11.75 3.05 1.18
CA ALA A 113 -11.04 4.29 0.87
C ALA A 113 -11.97 5.52 0.91
N ARG A 114 -13.19 5.40 0.40
CA ARG A 114 -14.20 6.46 0.47
C ARG A 114 -14.55 6.79 1.93
N ARG A 115 -14.72 5.78 2.78
CA ARG A 115 -14.99 5.96 4.22
C ARG A 115 -13.81 6.60 4.96
N ALA A 116 -12.59 6.36 4.51
CA ALA A 116 -11.38 7.00 5.00
C ALA A 116 -11.16 8.42 4.45
N GLY A 117 -12.09 8.94 3.62
CA GLY A 117 -12.02 10.29 3.07
C GLY A 117 -11.12 10.43 1.83
N VAL A 118 -10.68 9.34 1.22
CA VAL A 118 -9.80 9.39 0.04
C VAL A 118 -10.64 9.64 -1.23
N PRO A 119 -10.39 10.72 -2.00
CA PRO A 119 -11.15 11.07 -3.21
C PRO A 119 -10.97 10.04 -4.34
N PRO A 120 -11.99 9.74 -5.16
CA PRO A 120 -11.97 8.64 -6.13
C PRO A 120 -10.87 8.70 -7.22
N GLY A 121 -10.20 9.85 -7.39
CA GLY A 121 -9.11 10.01 -8.35
C GLY A 121 -7.90 9.10 -8.11
N TRP A 122 -7.71 8.58 -6.89
CA TRP A 122 -6.59 7.68 -6.57
C TRP A 122 -6.59 6.36 -7.35
N LEU A 123 -7.76 5.91 -7.82
CA LEU A 123 -7.95 4.65 -8.54
C LEU A 123 -7.24 4.67 -9.91
N ARG A 124 -7.27 5.81 -10.60
CA ARG A 124 -6.74 5.97 -11.95
C ARG A 124 -5.24 5.64 -12.03
N GLU A 125 -4.48 6.06 -11.02
CA GLU A 125 -3.04 5.79 -10.92
C GLU A 125 -2.73 4.29 -10.72
N VAL A 126 -3.67 3.52 -10.19
CA VAL A 126 -3.53 2.05 -10.06
C VAL A 126 -3.88 1.38 -11.37
N GLU A 127 -4.97 1.81 -12.02
CA GLU A 127 -5.41 1.29 -13.33
C GLU A 127 -4.34 1.50 -14.41
N GLU A 128 -3.75 2.69 -14.48
CA GLU A 128 -2.66 3.01 -15.40
C GLU A 128 -1.42 2.12 -15.17
N ARG A 129 -1.04 1.90 -13.90
CA ARG A 129 0.05 0.96 -13.55
C ARG A 129 -0.25 -0.47 -13.99
N GLN A 130 -1.46 -0.97 -13.76
CA GLN A 130 -1.87 -2.32 -14.16
C GLN A 130 -1.90 -2.48 -15.68
N ALA A 131 -2.39 -1.47 -16.40
CA ALA A 131 -2.40 -1.46 -17.86
C ALA A 131 -0.99 -1.48 -18.46
N SER A 132 -0.01 -0.84 -17.81
CA SER A 132 1.40 -0.86 -18.23
C SER A 132 2.14 -2.16 -17.87
N ALA A 133 1.62 -2.95 -16.93
CA ALA A 133 2.23 -4.19 -16.45
C ALA A 133 1.67 -5.46 -17.13
N SER A 134 0.62 -5.31 -17.95
CA SER A 134 -0.05 -6.38 -18.71
C SER A 134 0.45 -6.43 -20.15
#